data_AF-A0A817FIC4-F1
#
_entry.id   AF-A0A817FIC4-F1
#
_cell.length_a   1.000
_cell.length_b   1.000
_cell.length_c   1.000
_cell.angle_alpha   90.00
_cell.angle_beta   90.00
_cell.angle_gamma   90.00
#
_symmetry.space_group_name_H-M   'P 1'
#
loop_
_entity.id
_entity.type
_entity.pdbx_description
1 polymer ?
#
loop_
_entity_poly.entity_id
_entity_poly.type
_entity_poly.pdbx_seq_one_letter_code
_entity_poly.pdbx_strand_id
1 'polypeptide(L)'
;MKSKTEIYALQIILAIMGSISFTIGISGIWMGPNNMNKVTVPIRLDNHYRYLSGFVLGFGLTMWFYIIPRISQAVIIVRIFAFMVFMGGLARVVGLFKLGIMPDTFTLIAIIAELFFTPILCYWQARIAQRKDQ
;
A
#
# COMPACT_ATOMS: atom_id res chain seq x y z
N MET A 1 12.46 -23.07 -15.23
CA MET A 1 13.07 -22.78 -13.92
C MET A 1 12.75 -21.36 -13.49
N LYS A 2 12.18 -21.16 -12.29
CA LYS A 2 12.04 -19.81 -11.72
C LYS A 2 13.43 -19.23 -11.48
N SER A 3 13.71 -18.04 -11.99
CA SER A 3 14.94 -17.34 -11.63
C SER A 3 14.82 -16.94 -10.16
N LYS A 4 15.60 -17.58 -9.27
CA LYS A 4 15.59 -17.28 -7.83
C LYS A 4 15.77 -15.77 -7.59
N THR A 5 16.57 -15.12 -8.44
CA THR A 5 16.81 -13.67 -8.43
C THR A 5 15.53 -12.84 -8.59
N GLU A 6 14.61 -13.22 -9.50
CA GLU A 6 13.34 -12.50 -9.69
C GLU A 6 12.46 -12.56 -8.43
N ILE A 7 12.43 -13.73 -7.77
CA ILE A 7 11.66 -13.94 -6.54
C ILE A 7 12.22 -13.09 -5.40
N TYR A 8 13.54 -13.13 -5.21
CA TYR A 8 14.20 -12.34 -4.16
C TYR A 8 14.02 -10.84 -4.40
N ALA A 9 14.13 -10.38 -5.64
CA ALA A 9 13.90 -8.97 -5.97
C ALA A 9 12.48 -8.53 -5.59
N LEU A 10 11.46 -9.31 -5.94
CA LEU A 10 10.07 -9.00 -5.56
C LEU A 10 9.88 -9.07 -4.04
N GLN A 11 10.46 -10.05 -3.35
CA GLN A 11 10.41 -10.13 -1.89
C GLN A 11 11.04 -8.92 -1.21
N ILE A 12 12.19 -8.43 -1.70
CA ILE A 12 12.85 -7.22 -1.17
C ILE A 12 11.96 -6.00 -1.38
N ILE A 13 11.39 -5.82 -2.56
CA ILE A 13 10.49 -4.69 -2.84
C ILE A 13 9.27 -4.74 -1.92
N LEU A 14 8.63 -5.90 -1.76
CA LEU A 14 7.50 -6.07 -0.86
C LEU A 14 7.89 -5.89 0.62
N ALA A 15 9.11 -6.26 1.01
CA ALA A 15 9.63 -6.01 2.36
C ALA A 15 9.78 -4.51 2.62
N ILE A 16 10.34 -3.76 1.67
CA ILE A 16 10.46 -2.30 1.76
C ILE A 16 9.08 -1.66 1.87
N MET A 17 8.14 -2.02 0.98
CA MET A 17 6.77 -1.51 1.01
C MET A 17 6.03 -1.87 2.31
N GLY A 18 6.22 -3.11 2.80
CA GLY A 18 5.67 -3.59 4.05
C GLY A 18 6.19 -2.79 5.24
N SER A 19 7.49 -2.48 5.27
CA SER A 19 8.11 -1.65 6.31
C SER A 19 7.65 -0.19 6.27
N ILE A 20 7.50 0.39 5.08
CA ILE A 20 6.95 1.74 4.90
C ILE A 20 5.52 1.76 5.45
N SER A 21 4.68 0.80 5.06
CA SER A 21 3.28 0.70 5.51
C SER A 21 3.19 0.49 7.02
N PHE A 22 4.04 -0.37 7.58
CA PHE A 22 4.14 -0.56 9.04
C PHE A 22 4.46 0.75 9.76
N THR A 23 5.46 1.49 9.29
CA THR A 23 5.91 2.74 9.91
C THR A 23 4.87 3.86 9.78
N ILE A 24 4.25 4.00 8.61
CA ILE A 24 3.16 4.97 8.38
C ILE A 24 1.94 4.61 9.24
N GLY A 25 1.57 3.33 9.29
CA GLY A 25 0.43 2.87 10.05
C GLY A 25 0.62 3.09 11.55
N ILE A 26 1.76 2.69 12.12
CA ILE A 26 2.02 2.86 13.55
C ILE A 26 2.11 4.35 13.93
N SER A 27 2.81 5.16 13.13
CA SER A 27 2.89 6.60 13.39
C SER A 27 1.52 7.28 13.30
N GLY A 28 0.70 6.93 12.31
CA GLY A 28 -0.66 7.47 12.16
C GLY A 28 -1.60 7.10 13.32
N ILE A 29 -1.49 5.87 13.85
CA ILE A 29 -2.25 5.44 15.03
C ILE A 29 -1.86 6.25 16.26
N TRP A 30 -0.55 6.44 16.51
CA TRP A 30 -0.07 7.09 17.73
C TRP A 30 -0.23 8.61 17.67
N MET A 31 0.26 9.23 16.61
CA MET A 31 0.35 10.69 16.47
C MET A 31 -0.93 11.32 15.90
N GLY A 32 -1.76 10.54 15.21
CA GLY A 32 -3.00 11.04 14.60
C GLY A 32 -2.75 12.02 13.44
N PRO A 33 -3.79 12.69 12.94
CA PRO A 33 -3.72 13.63 11.81
C PRO A 33 -2.98 14.93 12.16
N ASN A 34 -2.83 15.25 13.45
CA ASN A 34 -2.10 16.44 13.91
C ASN A 34 -0.65 16.47 13.42
N ASN A 35 -0.05 15.32 13.11
CA ASN A 35 1.31 15.25 12.59
C ASN A 35 1.49 15.83 11.19
N MET A 36 0.42 15.91 10.39
CA MET A 36 0.53 16.36 9.00
C MET A 36 0.60 17.88 8.89
N ASN A 37 -0.22 18.61 9.66
CA ASN A 37 -0.29 20.08 9.56
C ASN A 37 -0.45 20.80 10.92
N LYS A 38 -0.31 20.10 12.06
CA LYS A 38 -0.57 20.65 13.41
C LYS A 38 -1.95 21.31 13.56
N VAL A 39 -2.94 20.82 12.80
CA VAL A 39 -4.32 21.31 12.83
C VAL A 39 -5.15 20.40 13.71
N THR A 40 -5.88 20.97 14.67
CA THR A 40 -6.89 20.24 15.44
C THR A 40 -8.07 19.90 14.53
N VAL A 41 -8.41 18.62 14.42
CA VAL A 41 -9.55 18.14 13.64
C VAL A 41 -10.70 17.68 14.54
N PRO A 42 -11.95 17.62 14.04
CA PRO A 42 -13.07 17.06 14.78
C PRO A 42 -12.80 15.61 15.23
N ILE A 43 -13.29 15.23 16.41
CA ILE A 43 -13.07 13.89 17.00
C ILE A 43 -13.46 12.73 16.08
N ARG A 44 -14.50 12.91 15.26
CA ARG A 44 -14.94 11.92 14.27
C ARG A 44 -13.89 11.70 13.19
N LEU A 45 -13.25 12.76 12.72
CA LEU A 45 -12.23 12.71 11.68
C LEU A 45 -10.90 12.15 12.25
N ASP A 46 -10.53 12.52 13.48
CA ASP A 46 -9.37 11.94 14.17
C ASP A 46 -9.50 10.42 14.31
N ASN A 47 -10.63 9.95 14.84
CA ASN A 47 -10.90 8.51 14.97
C ASN A 47 -10.88 7.79 13.62
N HIS A 48 -11.46 8.39 12.58
CA HIS A 48 -11.46 7.79 11.24
C HIS A 48 -10.04 7.71 10.65
N TYR A 49 -9.22 8.74 10.86
CA TYR A 49 -7.81 8.73 10.46
C TYR A 49 -7.01 7.63 11.16
N ARG A 50 -7.19 7.46 12.48
CA ARG A 50 -6.53 6.39 13.25
C ARG A 50 -6.99 5.00 12.81
N TYR A 51 -8.28 4.84 12.51
CA TYR A 51 -8.82 3.61 11.93
C TYR A 51 -8.14 3.26 10.59
N LEU A 52 -8.04 4.23 9.67
CA LEU A 52 -7.36 4.03 8.39
C LEU A 52 -5.86 3.75 8.57
N SER A 53 -5.21 4.38 9.56
CA SER A 53 -3.81 4.10 9.92
C SER A 53 -3.63 2.66 10.41
N GLY A 54 -4.58 2.14 11.20
CA GLY A 54 -4.65 0.73 11.58
C GLY A 54 -4.77 -0.22 10.39
N PHE A 55 -5.55 0.16 9.38
CA PHE A 55 -5.67 -0.61 8.15
C PHE A 55 -4.34 -0.68 7.37
N VAL A 56 -3.63 0.46 7.25
CA VAL A 56 -2.30 0.54 6.62
C VAL A 56 -1.26 -0.28 7.41
N LEU A 57 -1.32 -0.27 8.74
CA LEU A 57 -0.48 -1.13 9.58
C LEU A 57 -0.78 -2.61 9.30
N GLY A 58 -2.05 -3.01 9.26
CA GLY A 58 -2.47 -4.37 8.94
C GLY A 58 -1.98 -4.84 7.57
N PHE A 59 -1.96 -3.96 6.57
CA PHE A 59 -1.35 -4.23 5.27
C PHE A 59 0.14 -4.52 5.39
N GLY A 60 0.89 -3.68 6.10
CA GLY A 60 2.33 -3.88 6.34
C GLY A 60 2.62 -5.22 7.02
N LEU A 61 1.86 -5.56 8.06
CA LEU A 61 1.99 -6.84 8.77
C LEU A 61 1.67 -8.03 7.87
N THR A 62 0.61 -7.93 7.07
CA THR A 62 0.21 -9.00 6.14
C THR A 62 1.28 -9.22 5.05
N MET A 63 1.89 -8.14 4.54
CA MET A 63 3.04 -8.24 3.63
C MET A 63 4.18 -9.03 4.28
N TRP A 64 4.59 -8.65 5.49
CA TRP A 64 5.72 -9.25 6.21
C TRP A 64 5.49 -10.72 6.59
N PHE A 65 4.40 -11.01 7.28
CA PHE A 65 4.20 -12.32 7.90
C PHE A 65 3.52 -13.34 6.98
N TYR A 66 2.77 -12.90 5.98
CA TYR A 66 2.00 -13.79 5.11
C TYR A 66 2.51 -13.81 3.67
N ILE A 67 2.57 -12.66 3.00
CA ILE A 67 2.83 -12.59 1.55
C ILE A 67 4.28 -12.93 1.22
N ILE A 68 5.26 -12.30 1.89
CA ILE A 68 6.68 -12.49 1.56
C ILE A 68 7.13 -13.96 1.68
N PRO A 69 6.80 -14.70 2.76
CA PRO A 69 7.15 -16.12 2.86
C PRO A 69 6.44 -17.01 1.84
N ARG A 70 5.24 -16.60 1.39
CA ARG A 70 4.35 -17.40 0.51
C ARG A 70 4.12 -16.72 -0.84
N ILE A 71 5.12 -16.02 -1.36
CA ILE A 71 4.93 -15.10 -2.49
C ILE A 71 4.40 -15.76 -3.75
N SER A 72 4.69 -17.04 -3.98
CA SER A 72 4.13 -17.81 -5.12
C SER A 72 2.70 -18.31 -4.91
N GLN A 73 2.18 -18.28 -3.68
CA GLN A 73 0.87 -18.82 -3.29
C GLN A 73 -0.13 -17.72 -2.93
N ALA A 74 0.35 -16.57 -2.45
CA ALA A 74 -0.48 -15.45 -1.98
C ALA A 74 -1.13 -14.61 -3.10
N VAL A 75 -1.35 -15.16 -4.29
CA VAL A 75 -1.82 -14.43 -5.50
C VAL A 75 -3.14 -13.70 -5.25
N ILE A 76 -4.12 -14.37 -4.63
CA ILE A 76 -5.43 -13.77 -4.38
C ILE A 76 -5.36 -12.60 -3.41
N ILE A 77 -4.57 -12.73 -2.33
CA ILE A 77 -4.40 -11.66 -1.34
C ILE A 77 -3.68 -10.46 -1.94
N VAL A 78 -2.63 -10.70 -2.73
CA VAL A 78 -1.90 -9.64 -3.45
C VAL A 78 -2.85 -8.89 -4.40
N ARG A 79 -3.73 -9.59 -5.12
CA ARG A 79 -4.72 -8.96 -6.00
C ARG A 79 -5.75 -8.14 -5.25
N ILE A 80 -6.27 -8.64 -4.14
CA ILE A 80 -7.22 -7.91 -3.30
C ILE A 80 -6.59 -6.63 -2.77
N PHE A 81 -5.37 -6.69 -2.22
CA PHE A 81 -4.65 -5.51 -1.77
C PHE A 81 -4.34 -4.55 -2.91
N ALA A 82 -3.89 -5.06 -4.06
CA ALA A 82 -3.64 -4.22 -5.22
C ALA A 82 -4.90 -3.47 -5.67
N PHE A 83 -6.05 -4.15 -5.67
CA PHE A 83 -7.34 -3.54 -5.97
C PHE A 83 -7.74 -2.48 -4.94
N MET A 84 -7.61 -2.78 -3.64
CA MET A 84 -7.91 -1.82 -2.57
C MET A 84 -7.04 -0.55 -2.67
N VAL A 85 -5.75 -0.72 -2.92
CA VAL A 85 -4.80 0.38 -3.09
C VAL A 85 -5.11 1.20 -4.35
N PHE A 86 -5.43 0.53 -5.46
CA PHE A 86 -5.87 1.20 -6.69
C PHE A 86 -7.14 2.04 -6.47
N MET A 87 -8.14 1.49 -5.78
CA MET A 87 -9.34 2.21 -5.40
C MET A 87 -9.04 3.41 -4.49
N GLY A 88 -8.05 3.28 -3.59
CA GLY A 88 -7.54 4.39 -2.78
C GLY A 88 -6.94 5.52 -3.63
N GLY A 89 -6.12 5.17 -4.64
CA GLY A 89 -5.58 6.13 -5.60
C GLY A 89 -6.66 6.87 -6.38
N LEU A 90 -7.69 6.15 -6.85
CA LEU A 90 -8.85 6.78 -7.50
C LEU A 90 -9.59 7.74 -6.57
N ALA A 91 -9.78 7.34 -5.30
CA ALA A 91 -10.41 8.21 -4.31
C ALA A 91 -9.60 9.49 -4.05
N ARG A 92 -8.26 9.41 -4.04
CA ARG A 92 -7.39 10.60 -3.95
C ARG A 92 -7.52 11.51 -5.16
N VAL A 93 -7.57 10.95 -6.37
CA VAL A 93 -7.78 11.73 -7.60
C VAL A 93 -9.11 12.47 -7.54
N VAL A 94 -10.20 11.81 -7.11
CA VAL A 94 -11.50 12.46 -6.88
C VAL A 94 -11.37 13.59 -5.84
N GLY A 95 -10.60 13.39 -4.77
CA GLY A 95 -10.32 14.41 -3.77
C GLY A 95 -9.65 15.67 -4.35
N LEU A 96 -8.62 15.49 -5.18
CA LEU A 96 -7.93 16.60 -5.86
C LEU A 96 -8.89 17.39 -6.75
N PHE A 97 -9.69 16.69 -7.57
CA PHE A 97 -10.68 17.34 -8.43
C PHE A 97 -11.76 18.10 -7.65
N LYS A 98 -12.24 17.54 -6.53
CA LYS A 98 -13.29 18.18 -5.71
C LYS A 98 -12.78 19.39 -4.94
N LEU A 99 -11.53 19.37 -4.48
CA LEU A 99 -10.96 20.47 -3.70
C LEU A 99 -10.33 21.55 -4.59
N GLY A 100 -10.02 21.23 -5.86
CA GLY A 100 -9.36 22.15 -6.78
C GLY A 100 -7.92 22.48 -6.40
N ILE A 101 -7.27 21.61 -5.60
CA ILE A 101 -5.94 21.85 -5.04
C ILE A 101 -4.91 21.04 -5.83
N MET A 102 -3.75 21.65 -6.12
CA MET A 102 -2.61 20.93 -6.67
C MET A 102 -2.01 19.99 -5.61
N PRO A 103 -1.79 18.71 -5.92
CA PRO A 103 -1.18 17.79 -4.97
C PRO A 103 0.22 18.25 -4.62
N ASP A 104 0.58 18.15 -3.34
CA ASP A 104 1.97 18.22 -2.94
C ASP A 104 2.75 17.01 -3.48
N THR A 105 4.08 17.10 -3.44
CA THR A 105 4.98 16.07 -3.97
C THR A 105 4.72 14.68 -3.39
N PHE A 106 4.44 14.56 -2.08
CA PHE A 106 4.18 13.26 -1.46
C PHE A 106 2.85 12.68 -1.92
N THR A 107 1.80 13.51 -2.00
CA THR A 107 0.50 13.08 -2.52
C THR A 107 0.61 12.62 -3.98
N LEU A 108 1.37 13.33 -4.81
CA LEU A 108 1.58 12.95 -6.21
C LEU A 108 2.31 11.61 -6.33
N ILE A 109 3.40 11.43 -5.59
CA ILE A 109 4.15 10.15 -5.56
C ILE A 109 3.24 9.01 -5.14
N ALA A 110 2.41 9.24 -4.11
CA ALA A 110 1.52 8.21 -3.60
C ALA A 110 0.43 7.83 -4.63
N ILE A 111 -0.18 8.81 -5.32
CA ILE A 111 -1.13 8.54 -6.41
C ILE A 111 -0.48 7.73 -7.53
N ILE A 112 0.74 8.09 -7.94
CA ILE A 112 1.47 7.35 -8.98
C ILE A 112 1.73 5.90 -8.52
N ALA A 113 2.16 5.72 -7.27
CA ALA A 113 2.41 4.41 -6.70
C ALA A 113 1.12 3.56 -6.60
N GLU A 114 -0.01 4.18 -6.25
CA GLU A 114 -1.31 3.53 -6.11
C GLU A 114 -1.90 3.10 -7.45
N LEU A 115 -1.83 3.98 -8.46
CA LEU A 115 -2.47 3.77 -9.76
C LEU A 115 -1.61 2.99 -10.76
N PHE A 116 -0.29 3.05 -10.66
CA PHE A 116 0.61 2.41 -11.63
C PHE A 116 1.50 1.36 -11.00
N PHE A 117 2.26 1.73 -9.96
CA PHE A 117 3.27 0.82 -9.40
C PHE A 117 2.63 -0.43 -8.79
N THR A 118 1.54 -0.25 -8.05
CA THR A 118 0.81 -1.35 -7.41
C THR A 118 0.24 -2.36 -8.42
N PRO A 119 -0.49 -1.96 -9.48
CA PRO A 119 -0.91 -2.88 -10.54
C PRO A 119 0.25 -3.58 -11.24
N ILE A 120 1.35 -2.88 -11.52
CA ILE A 120 2.54 -3.47 -12.16
C ILE A 120 3.16 -4.55 -11.28
N LEU A 121 3.32 -4.29 -9.97
CA LEU A 121 3.80 -5.29 -9.02
C LEU A 121 2.87 -6.49 -8.91
N CYS A 122 1.56 -6.25 -8.88
CA CYS A 122 0.57 -7.32 -8.87
C CYS A 122 0.67 -8.21 -10.12
N TYR A 123 0.86 -7.60 -11.29
CA TYR A 123 1.07 -8.33 -12.54
C TYR A 123 2.38 -9.13 -12.52
N TRP A 124 3.47 -8.54 -12.02
CA TRP A 124 4.76 -9.22 -11.90
C TRP A 124 4.69 -10.42 -10.94
N GLN A 125 4.01 -10.27 -9.81
CA GLN A 125 3.77 -11.37 -8.86
C GLN A 125 2.94 -12.48 -9.51
N ALA A 126 1.88 -12.15 -10.25
CA ALA A 126 1.06 -13.12 -10.95
C ALA A 126 1.87 -13.92 -11.99
N ARG A 127 2.76 -13.25 -12.73
CA ARG A 127 3.67 -13.91 -13.67
C ARG A 127 4.59 -14.91 -12.97
N ILE A 128 5.17 -14.55 -11.82
CA ILE A 128 6.03 -15.45 -11.03
C ILE A 128 5.24 -16.65 -10.50
N ALA A 129 3.98 -16.44 -10.11
CA ALA A 129 3.12 -17.50 -9.61
C ALA A 129 2.71 -18.50 -10.72
N GLN A 130 2.45 -18.04 -11.94
CA GLN A 130 2.03 -18.88 -13.08
C GLN A 130 3.14 -19.74 -13.68
N ARG A 131 4.43 -19.43 -13.45
CA ARG A 131 5.57 -20.28 -13.86
C ARG A 131 5.67 -21.61 -13.09
N LYS A 132 4.59 -22.07 -12.48
CA LYS A 132 4.49 -23.30 -11.68
C LYS A 132 3.85 -24.46 -12.47
N ASP A 133 3.23 -24.16 -13.61
CA ASP A 133 2.40 -25.12 -14.36
C ASP A 133 3.01 -25.51 -15.73
N GLN A 134 4.30 -25.27 -15.95
CA GLN A 134 5.11 -25.79 -17.06
C GLN A 134 6.42 -26.36 -16.52
#